data_AF-A0A7M2A0A0-F1
#
_entry.id   AF-A0A7M2A0A0-F1
#
_cell.length_a   1.000
_cell.length_b   1.000
_cell.length_c   1.000
_cell.angle_alpha   90.00
_cell.angle_beta   90.00
_cell.angle_gamma   90.00
#
_symmetry.space_group_name_H-M   'P 1'
#
loop_
_entity.id
_entity.type
_entity.pdbx_description
1 polymer ?
#
loop_
_entity_poly.entity_id
_entity_poly.type
_entity_poly.pdbx_seq_one_letter_code
_entity_poly.pdbx_strand_id
1 'polypeptide(L)'
;MILSRFTMKWGKRHWALMGALMLLCCLVMPQWASAHAYIVQASPGEDELVATAPARLTLEFNESLQTAFFDIKITGPDGTQADDGNVQVDADRPHILETGLRTGLGNGTYAVNWKAVSADGHPIQGAYVFHIGEPSGSPAGLADLTSGSGQVGGPLKWILSLTDWIQYLGLSVILGTLAFLLFRIAPASMAREPLEVPRSYRLLWISYGAASVAALISLPLNTLYESGVSIGEFSWALMGSALKLTSFGQIWMVQMLVVMLLAVTILSGYDRDRSLRIRIWSSYGSLVLVLGWLFTHAMTGHPAAAEQRALAIAMDFVHLIGAAFWIGALTAMAVCLPPLADKLPSTVRGEVYWTAIRRFTAWGIGAVAALVATGIYSSLIILPAPVITSLFTTAYGLVLIAKVILLVVMLVLASRHARIARTGSGNRLAGSLKTELIAGAVVLALAAVLTHLSPGQPAVAGPYNETQTTDDGTTITLQVSPNVTGENQFKVDVKKPDGTTVNDLEQITLSLTHLDMDMGIYEITIPKNDTGVYEAEEYISMPGRWNIKVHLLTRSLDSLDTEFEIDTANP
;
A
#
# COMPACT_ATOMS: atom_id res chain seq x y z
N MET A 1 -16.64 8.00 -40.92
CA MET A 1 -15.80 8.06 -42.13
C MET A 1 -14.48 8.81 -41.94
N ILE A 2 -14.29 9.58 -40.85
CA ILE A 2 -13.06 10.35 -40.57
C ILE A 2 -11.97 9.55 -39.83
N LEU A 3 -12.32 8.49 -39.09
CA LEU A 3 -11.36 7.75 -38.24
C LEU A 3 -10.61 6.59 -38.93
N SER A 4 -10.91 6.23 -40.18
CA SER A 4 -10.22 5.14 -40.88
C SER A 4 -8.91 5.55 -41.57
N ARG A 5 -8.54 6.84 -41.53
CA ARG A 5 -7.31 7.39 -42.14
C ARG A 5 -6.20 7.74 -41.14
N PHE A 6 -6.38 7.48 -39.85
CA PHE A 6 -5.31 7.64 -38.85
C PHE A 6 -4.48 6.35 -38.73
N THR A 7 -3.73 6.01 -39.78
CA THR A 7 -2.56 5.13 -39.59
C THR A 7 -1.39 6.01 -39.17
N MET A 8 -1.26 6.27 -37.86
CA MET A 8 -0.06 6.97 -37.35
C MET A 8 1.17 6.11 -37.66
N LYS A 9 1.97 6.53 -38.64
CA LYS A 9 3.27 5.91 -38.95
C LYS A 9 4.31 6.51 -38.00
N TRP A 10 4.52 5.84 -36.87
CA TRP A 10 5.52 6.21 -35.87
C TRP A 10 6.95 6.05 -36.44
N GLY A 11 7.52 7.15 -36.95
CA GLY A 11 8.93 7.22 -37.37
C GLY A 11 9.90 7.47 -36.21
N LYS A 12 11.22 7.34 -36.46
CA LYS A 12 12.31 7.53 -35.47
C LYS A 12 12.20 8.84 -34.66
N ARG A 13 11.67 9.91 -35.26
CA ARG A 13 11.46 11.22 -34.62
C ARG A 13 10.40 11.18 -33.50
N HIS A 14 9.38 10.35 -33.62
CA HIS A 14 8.35 10.20 -32.58
C HIS A 14 8.89 9.40 -31.38
N TRP A 15 9.74 8.40 -31.63
CA TRP A 15 10.44 7.67 -30.57
C TRP A 15 11.41 8.57 -29.80
N ALA A 16 12.14 9.45 -30.50
CA ALA A 16 13.01 10.44 -29.87
C ALA A 16 12.22 11.46 -29.05
N LEU A 17 11.07 11.92 -29.56
CA LEU A 17 10.20 12.88 -28.85
C LEU A 17 9.57 12.26 -27.61
N MET A 18 9.11 11.00 -27.69
CA MET A 18 8.54 10.27 -26.56
C MET A 18 9.61 9.94 -25.51
N GLY A 19 10.82 9.57 -25.95
CA GLY A 19 11.98 9.41 -25.07
C GLY A 19 12.37 10.72 -24.38
N ALA A 20 12.37 11.85 -25.10
CA ALA A 20 12.64 13.16 -24.52
C ALA A 20 11.54 13.61 -23.54
N LEU A 21 10.27 13.31 -23.83
CA LEU A 21 9.16 13.61 -22.93
C LEU A 21 9.22 12.75 -21.65
N MET A 22 9.57 11.47 -21.77
CA MET A 22 9.85 10.60 -20.62
C MET A 22 11.01 11.15 -19.79
N LEU A 23 12.10 11.57 -20.43
CA LEU A 23 13.27 12.13 -19.76
C LEU A 23 12.96 13.46 -19.07
N LEU A 24 12.11 14.30 -19.69
CA LEU A 24 11.61 15.54 -19.10
C LEU A 24 10.71 15.27 -17.88
N CYS A 25 9.82 14.27 -17.96
CA CYS A 25 9.02 13.84 -16.80
C CYS A 25 9.90 13.26 -15.67
N CYS A 26 11.03 12.63 -15.99
CA CYS A 26 12.01 12.20 -14.98
C CYS A 26 12.81 13.36 -14.36
N LEU A 27 12.92 14.51 -15.04
CA LEU A 27 13.66 15.69 -14.58
C LEU A 27 12.82 16.63 -13.70
N VAL A 28 11.49 16.54 -13.77
CA VAL A 28 10.59 17.18 -12.81
C VAL A 28 10.45 16.25 -11.60
N MET A 29 11.49 16.22 -10.75
CA MET A 29 11.42 15.46 -9.51
C MET A 29 10.56 16.23 -8.50
N PRO A 30 9.45 15.67 -7.98
CA PRO A 30 8.74 16.25 -6.86
C PRO A 30 9.66 16.30 -5.64
N GLN A 31 9.48 17.32 -4.79
CA GLN A 31 10.14 17.37 -3.49
C GLN A 31 9.67 16.15 -2.68
N TRP A 32 10.62 15.50 -2.02
CA TRP A 32 10.45 14.18 -1.42
C TRP A 32 9.56 14.29 -0.17
N ALA A 33 8.45 13.54 -0.16
CA ALA A 33 7.58 13.42 0.99
C ALA A 33 7.68 11.98 1.54
N SER A 34 7.83 11.85 2.86
CA SER A 34 7.76 10.56 3.54
C SER A 34 6.31 10.10 3.60
N ALA A 35 6.02 8.89 3.13
CA ALA A 35 4.67 8.48 2.70
C ALA A 35 3.87 7.66 3.73
N HIS A 36 4.10 7.82 5.04
CA HIS A 36 3.31 7.14 6.09
C HIS A 36 3.04 8.03 7.26
N ALA A 37 1.83 8.01 7.81
CA ALA A 37 1.45 8.62 9.06
C ALA A 37 2.23 8.00 10.21
N TYR A 38 3.26 8.71 10.66
CA TYR A 38 3.88 8.51 11.97
C TYR A 38 3.74 9.79 12.77
N ILE A 39 3.87 9.67 14.08
CA ILE A 39 3.85 10.82 14.97
C ILE A 39 5.14 11.62 14.72
N VAL A 40 5.00 12.86 14.27
CA VAL A 40 6.11 13.82 14.16
C VAL A 40 6.32 14.61 15.44
N GLN A 41 5.24 14.80 16.21
CA GLN A 41 5.29 15.51 17.49
C GLN A 41 4.17 15.04 18.41
N ALA A 42 4.48 14.85 19.69
CA ALA A 42 3.50 14.57 20.74
C ALA A 42 3.64 15.61 21.86
N SER A 43 2.53 15.96 22.49
CA SER A 43 2.52 16.79 23.69
C SER A 43 1.41 16.32 24.64
N PRO A 44 1.74 15.78 25.84
CA PRO A 44 3.09 15.42 26.28
C PRO A 44 3.79 14.45 25.32
N GLY A 45 5.08 14.67 25.16
CA GLY A 45 5.98 13.79 24.44
C GLY A 45 6.14 12.45 25.16
N GLU A 46 6.78 11.53 24.45
CA GLU A 46 7.16 10.25 25.00
C GLU A 46 8.17 10.41 26.14
N ASP A 47 7.95 9.66 27.23
CA ASP A 47 8.69 9.71 28.50
C ASP A 47 8.82 11.13 29.08
N GLU A 48 8.01 12.08 28.60
CA GLU A 48 8.09 13.47 29.05
C GLU A 48 7.60 13.56 30.50
N LEU A 49 8.44 14.12 31.38
CA LEU A 49 8.07 14.46 32.74
C LEU A 49 7.48 15.88 32.79
N VAL A 50 6.15 15.97 32.90
CA VAL A 50 5.45 17.24 33.06
C VAL A 50 5.17 17.53 34.55
N ALA A 51 5.40 18.78 34.97
CA ALA A 51 5.23 19.17 36.38
C ALA A 51 3.75 19.11 36.84
N THR A 52 2.82 19.34 35.93
CA THR A 52 1.37 19.33 36.19
C THR A 52 0.63 18.73 35.01
N ALA A 53 -0.50 18.07 35.28
CA ALA A 53 -1.36 17.51 34.23
C ALA A 53 -1.73 18.58 33.19
N PRO A 54 -1.44 18.36 31.89
CA PRO A 54 -1.85 19.27 30.83
C PRO A 54 -3.36 19.21 30.64
N ALA A 55 -3.94 20.25 30.04
CA ALA A 55 -5.38 20.27 29.73
C ALA A 55 -5.74 19.33 28.57
N ARG A 56 -4.81 19.09 27.65
CA ARG A 56 -4.98 18.28 26.44
C ARG A 56 -3.73 17.49 26.12
N LEU A 57 -3.93 16.37 25.46
CA LEU A 57 -2.91 15.61 24.76
C LEU A 57 -3.11 15.80 23.25
N THR A 58 -2.02 16.05 22.52
CA THR A 58 -2.02 16.25 21.07
C THR A 58 -0.97 15.38 20.41
N LEU A 59 -1.36 14.69 19.34
CA LEU A 59 -0.49 13.89 18.47
C LEU A 59 -0.53 14.51 17.07
N GLU A 60 0.61 14.97 16.59
CA GLU A 60 0.80 15.51 15.24
C GLU A 60 1.42 14.45 14.34
N PHE A 61 0.86 14.27 13.15
CA PHE A 61 1.30 13.32 12.15
C PHE A 61 1.88 14.05 10.93
N ASN A 62 2.76 13.38 10.18
CA ASN A 62 3.30 13.90 8.92
C ASN A 62 2.30 13.86 7.74
N GLU A 63 1.12 13.27 7.91
CA GLU A 63 0.04 13.31 6.92
C GLU A 63 -1.33 13.52 7.58
N SER A 64 -2.33 13.82 6.75
CA SER A 64 -3.70 14.00 7.25
C SER A 64 -4.33 12.67 7.68
N LEU A 65 -5.23 12.73 8.66
CA LEU A 65 -6.01 11.62 9.15
C LEU A 65 -7.44 11.66 8.59
N GLN A 66 -8.10 10.51 8.54
CA GLN A 66 -9.52 10.44 8.31
C GLN A 66 -10.30 10.85 9.57
N THR A 67 -11.50 11.40 9.37
CA THR A 67 -12.39 11.82 10.47
C THR A 67 -13.21 10.66 11.07
N ALA A 68 -12.78 9.42 10.85
CA ALA A 68 -13.44 8.22 11.36
C ALA A 68 -12.40 7.26 11.93
N PHE A 69 -12.85 6.36 12.81
CA PHE A 69 -12.06 5.21 13.29
C PHE A 69 -10.74 5.56 13.99
N PHE A 70 -10.66 6.76 14.56
CA PHE A 70 -9.59 7.16 15.48
C PHE A 70 -10.02 7.01 16.93
N ASP A 71 -9.06 6.87 17.83
CA ASP A 71 -9.27 6.82 19.28
C ASP A 71 -7.98 7.19 20.01
N ILE A 72 -8.09 7.79 21.19
CA ILE A 72 -7.00 7.98 22.16
C ILE A 72 -7.55 7.52 23.50
N LYS A 73 -6.82 6.62 24.16
CA LYS A 73 -7.10 6.17 25.52
C LYS A 73 -5.89 6.42 26.38
N ILE A 74 -6.09 7.17 27.48
CA ILE A 74 -5.04 7.46 28.44
C ILE A 74 -5.39 6.72 29.74
N THR A 75 -4.47 5.88 30.20
CA THR A 75 -4.62 5.10 31.44
C THR A 75 -3.62 5.60 32.48
N GLY A 76 -4.10 5.92 33.68
CA GLY A 76 -3.27 6.36 34.79
C GLY A 76 -2.54 5.23 35.52
N PRO A 77 -1.71 5.57 36.52
CA PRO A 77 -0.92 4.61 37.30
C PRO A 77 -1.74 3.53 38.00
N ASP A 78 -2.97 3.87 38.38
CA ASP A 78 -3.93 3.00 39.06
C ASP A 78 -4.79 2.16 38.10
N GLY A 79 -4.52 2.23 36.79
CA GLY A 79 -5.29 1.56 35.74
C GLY A 79 -6.61 2.26 35.39
N THR A 80 -6.87 3.46 35.94
CA THR A 80 -8.09 4.21 35.65
C THR A 80 -7.93 5.10 34.42
N GLN A 81 -9.05 5.36 33.73
CA GLN A 81 -9.06 6.25 32.57
C GLN A 81 -8.79 7.70 32.98
N ALA A 82 -7.79 8.31 32.35
CA ALA A 82 -7.31 9.67 32.58
C ALA A 82 -7.77 10.67 31.51
N ASP A 83 -8.22 10.21 30.33
CA ASP A 83 -8.81 11.06 29.29
C ASP A 83 -10.31 11.33 29.52
N ASP A 84 -10.83 12.37 28.88
CA ASP A 84 -12.25 12.75 28.89
C ASP A 84 -13.11 12.02 27.84
N GLY A 85 -12.48 11.19 26.99
CA GLY A 85 -13.11 10.46 25.90
C GLY A 85 -13.52 11.31 24.70
N ASN A 86 -13.26 12.62 24.71
CA ASN A 86 -13.59 13.51 23.60
C ASN A 86 -12.42 13.63 22.63
N VAL A 87 -12.15 12.53 21.94
CA VAL A 87 -11.11 12.46 20.91
C VAL A 87 -11.62 13.13 19.64
N GLN A 88 -10.79 13.96 19.02
CA GLN A 88 -11.12 14.65 17.78
C GLN A 88 -9.89 14.87 16.90
N VAL A 89 -10.12 14.90 15.58
CA VAL A 89 -9.16 15.42 14.60
C VAL A 89 -9.40 16.92 14.47
N ASP A 90 -8.33 17.73 14.55
CA ASP A 90 -8.42 19.18 14.38
C ASP A 90 -8.94 19.52 12.96
N ALA A 91 -10.01 20.31 12.90
CA ALA A 91 -10.71 20.61 11.65
C ALA A 91 -9.90 21.50 10.70
N ASP A 92 -9.04 22.37 11.25
CA ASP A 92 -8.17 23.27 10.48
C ASP A 92 -6.82 22.59 10.18
N ARG A 93 -6.42 21.63 11.01
CA ARG A 93 -5.16 20.88 10.92
C ARG A 93 -5.44 19.37 10.97
N PRO A 94 -5.88 18.75 9.85
CA PRO A 94 -6.34 17.36 9.83
C PRO A 94 -5.26 16.31 10.10
N HIS A 95 -4.02 16.72 10.35
CA HIS A 95 -2.90 15.88 10.76
C HIS A 95 -2.69 15.87 12.29
N ILE A 96 -3.57 16.52 13.06
CA ILE A 96 -3.51 16.54 14.53
C ILE A 96 -4.70 15.78 15.11
N LEU A 97 -4.40 14.81 15.98
CA LEU A 97 -5.35 14.09 16.80
C LEU A 97 -5.22 14.57 18.25
N GLU A 98 -6.33 14.93 18.90
CA GLU A 98 -6.29 15.46 20.26
C GLU A 98 -7.40 14.90 21.15
N THR A 99 -7.15 14.87 22.46
CA THR A 99 -8.14 14.55 23.50
C THR A 99 -7.91 15.39 24.75
N GLY A 100 -8.96 15.65 25.54
CA GLY A 100 -8.83 16.30 26.84
C GLY A 100 -8.38 15.33 27.92
N LEU A 101 -7.67 15.83 28.93
CA LEU A 101 -7.38 15.09 30.17
C LEU A 101 -8.37 15.49 31.26
N ARG A 102 -8.71 14.55 32.14
CA ARG A 102 -9.52 14.81 33.32
C ARG A 102 -8.78 15.74 34.28
N THR A 103 -9.55 16.47 35.09
CA THR A 103 -8.99 17.33 36.14
C THR A 103 -8.62 16.52 37.38
N GLY A 104 -7.54 16.92 38.07
CA GLY A 104 -7.15 16.30 39.34
C GLY A 104 -6.40 14.98 39.20
N LEU A 105 -5.74 14.76 38.07
CA LEU A 105 -4.81 13.65 37.87
C LEU A 105 -3.65 13.75 38.87
N GLY A 106 -3.33 12.63 39.52
CA GLY A 106 -2.24 12.53 40.48
C GLY A 106 -0.87 12.40 39.80
N ASN A 107 0.16 12.24 40.62
CA ASN A 107 1.51 11.98 40.11
C ASN A 107 1.65 10.51 39.68
N GLY A 108 2.48 10.25 38.67
CA GLY A 108 2.82 8.90 38.21
C GLY A 108 2.96 8.80 36.70
N THR A 109 3.08 7.56 36.22
CA THR A 109 3.21 7.19 34.80
C THR A 109 1.85 6.95 34.16
N TYR A 110 1.63 7.58 33.01
CA TYR A 110 0.39 7.52 32.23
C TYR A 110 0.67 6.86 30.89
N ALA A 111 -0.12 5.84 30.55
CA ALA A 111 -0.03 5.16 29.26
C ALA A 111 -1.00 5.77 28.25
N VAL A 112 -0.50 6.15 27.09
CA VAL A 112 -1.25 6.67 25.95
C VAL A 112 -1.34 5.59 24.91
N ASN A 113 -2.56 5.23 24.50
CA ASN A 113 -2.81 4.32 23.39
C ASN A 113 -3.63 5.06 22.37
N TRP A 114 -3.23 4.96 21.11
CA TRP A 114 -3.90 5.66 20.05
C TRP A 114 -4.06 4.75 18.84
N LYS A 115 -5.12 5.02 18.09
CA LYS A 115 -5.30 4.50 16.74
C LYS A 115 -5.90 5.58 15.86
N ALA A 116 -5.57 5.55 14.59
CA ALA A 116 -6.12 6.44 13.59
C ALA A 116 -6.12 5.76 12.23
N VAL A 117 -6.75 6.39 11.24
CA VAL A 117 -6.65 5.98 9.84
C VAL A 117 -6.04 7.13 9.07
N SER A 118 -4.93 6.88 8.39
CA SER A 118 -4.26 7.85 7.53
C SER A 118 -5.13 8.22 6.32
N ALA A 119 -4.80 9.32 5.64
CA ALA A 119 -5.53 9.80 4.47
C ALA A 119 -5.55 8.79 3.32
N ASP A 120 -4.58 7.88 3.27
CA ASP A 120 -4.51 6.82 2.25
C ASP A 120 -5.36 5.58 2.58
N GLY A 121 -5.93 5.50 3.79
CA GLY A 121 -6.79 4.40 4.23
C GLY A 121 -6.08 3.31 5.05
N HIS A 122 -4.79 3.45 5.36
CA HIS A 122 -4.09 2.52 6.24
C HIS A 122 -4.37 2.85 7.71
N PRO A 123 -4.89 1.89 8.51
CA PRO A 123 -5.02 2.06 9.94
C PRO A 123 -3.64 1.99 10.58
N ILE A 124 -3.40 2.94 11.47
CA ILE A 124 -2.18 3.13 12.24
C ILE A 124 -2.52 3.13 13.72
N GLN A 125 -1.60 2.65 14.54
CA GLN A 125 -1.77 2.61 15.98
C GLN A 125 -0.42 2.60 16.67
N GLY A 126 -0.41 3.00 17.92
CA GLY A 126 0.78 3.00 18.75
C GLY A 126 0.44 3.22 20.21
N ALA A 127 1.46 3.07 21.04
CA ALA A 127 1.38 3.35 22.45
C ALA A 127 2.68 4.00 22.91
N TYR A 128 2.59 4.87 23.90
CA TYR A 128 3.75 5.44 24.59
C TYR A 128 3.35 5.83 26.01
N VAL A 129 4.31 6.19 26.85
CA VAL A 129 4.04 6.67 28.22
C VAL A 129 4.54 8.10 28.41
N PHE A 130 3.94 8.83 29.35
CA PHE A 130 4.45 10.10 29.86
C PHE A 130 4.25 10.16 31.39
N HIS A 131 4.87 11.13 32.06
CA HIS A 131 4.86 11.20 33.53
C HIS A 131 4.33 12.54 34.04
N ILE A 132 3.49 12.51 35.08
CA ILE A 132 3.05 13.71 35.80
C ILE A 132 3.75 13.74 37.16
N GLY A 133 4.49 14.81 37.44
CA GLY A 133 5.14 15.08 38.73
C GLY A 133 6.35 14.19 39.02
N GLU A 134 6.14 12.89 39.20
CA GLU A 134 7.18 11.87 39.41
C GLU A 134 6.80 10.57 38.68
N PRO A 135 7.73 9.88 38.01
CA PRO A 135 7.46 8.58 37.41
C PRO A 135 7.04 7.55 38.45
N SER A 136 6.06 6.72 38.11
CA SER A 136 5.72 5.49 38.84
C SER A 136 6.13 4.26 38.03
N GLY A 137 6.07 3.06 38.62
CA GLY A 137 6.26 1.83 37.86
C GLY A 137 5.28 1.68 36.69
N SER A 138 5.50 0.63 35.87
CA SER A 138 4.75 0.38 34.64
C SER A 138 3.23 0.44 34.88
N PRO A 139 2.45 1.26 34.13
CA PRO A 139 1.02 1.42 34.35
C PRO A 139 0.29 0.09 34.29
N ALA A 140 -0.68 -0.12 35.19
CA ALA A 140 -1.53 -1.30 35.14
C ALA A 140 -2.23 -1.40 33.77
N GLY A 141 -2.02 -2.52 33.07
CA GLY A 141 -2.64 -2.79 31.77
C GLY A 141 -1.80 -2.46 30.53
N LEU A 142 -0.57 -1.93 30.68
CA LEU A 142 0.33 -1.69 29.53
C LEU A 142 0.54 -2.96 28.67
N ALA A 143 0.66 -4.13 29.31
CA ALA A 143 0.79 -5.44 28.64
C ALA A 143 -0.51 -5.97 27.98
N ASP A 144 -1.70 -5.56 28.44
CA ASP A 144 -2.96 -5.90 27.78
C ASP A 144 -3.21 -5.01 26.55
N LEU A 145 -2.63 -3.80 26.55
CA LEU A 145 -2.70 -2.83 25.47
C LEU A 145 -1.73 -3.18 24.32
N THR A 146 -0.60 -3.84 24.62
CA THR A 146 0.40 -4.30 23.63
C THR A 146 -0.10 -5.51 22.81
N SER A 147 -0.89 -6.40 23.42
CA SER A 147 -1.46 -7.60 22.77
C SER A 147 -2.45 -7.30 21.63
N GLY A 148 -3.11 -6.13 21.66
CA GLY A 148 -4.02 -5.65 20.60
C GLY A 148 -3.34 -4.84 19.49
N SER A 149 -2.09 -4.43 19.71
CA SER A 149 -1.38 -3.46 18.87
C SER A 149 -0.63 -4.09 17.66
N GLY A 150 -0.59 -5.42 17.57
CA GLY A 150 0.43 -6.11 16.75
C GLY A 150 0.10 -6.50 15.31
N GLN A 151 -1.16 -6.54 14.87
CA GLN A 151 -1.46 -6.88 13.46
C GLN A 151 -2.77 -6.23 12.98
N VAL A 152 -2.68 -4.96 12.58
CA VAL A 152 -3.76 -4.31 11.83
C VAL A 152 -4.01 -5.10 10.54
N GLY A 153 -5.14 -5.79 10.48
CA GLY A 153 -5.69 -6.38 9.25
C GLY A 153 -5.47 -7.87 9.01
N GLY A 154 -4.64 -8.60 9.78
CA GLY A 154 -4.52 -10.07 9.77
C GLY A 154 -4.83 -10.78 8.42
N PRO A 155 -5.71 -11.82 8.39
CA PRO A 155 -6.19 -12.43 7.15
C PRO A 155 -7.05 -11.49 6.27
N LEU A 156 -7.65 -10.45 6.83
CA LEU A 156 -8.55 -9.52 6.15
C LEU A 156 -7.84 -8.76 5.03
N LYS A 157 -6.57 -8.38 5.23
CA LYS A 157 -5.72 -7.75 4.22
C LYS A 157 -5.58 -8.59 2.95
N TRP A 158 -5.48 -9.92 3.08
CA TRP A 158 -5.41 -10.82 1.93
C TRP A 158 -6.76 -10.94 1.21
N ILE A 159 -7.87 -10.89 1.94
CA ILE A 159 -9.22 -10.89 1.37
C ILE A 159 -9.47 -9.57 0.62
N LEU A 160 -9.03 -8.44 1.15
CA LEU A 160 -9.05 -7.13 0.49
C LEU A 160 -8.22 -7.15 -0.80
N SER A 161 -6.98 -7.63 -0.72
CA SER A 161 -6.10 -7.77 -1.90
C SER A 161 -6.74 -8.67 -2.98
N LEU A 162 -7.42 -9.76 -2.58
CA LEU A 162 -8.14 -10.62 -3.51
C LEU A 162 -9.35 -9.90 -4.13
N THR A 163 -10.06 -9.11 -3.35
CA THR A 163 -11.22 -8.32 -3.79
C THR A 163 -10.79 -7.27 -4.83
N ASP A 164 -9.70 -6.55 -4.56
CA ASP A 164 -9.09 -5.58 -5.48
C ASP A 164 -8.58 -6.26 -6.75
N TRP A 165 -7.94 -7.41 -6.64
CA TRP A 165 -7.50 -8.19 -7.80
C TRP A 165 -8.65 -8.56 -8.73
N ILE A 166 -9.79 -9.01 -8.16
CA ILE A 166 -10.99 -9.33 -8.94
C ILE A 166 -11.54 -8.07 -9.63
N GLN A 167 -11.57 -6.92 -8.94
CA GLN A 167 -12.01 -5.65 -9.54
C GLN A 167 -11.08 -5.21 -10.68
N TYR A 168 -9.76 -5.16 -10.45
CA TYR A 168 -8.80 -4.77 -11.48
C TYR A 168 -8.85 -5.69 -12.68
N LEU A 169 -8.96 -7.01 -12.48
CA LEU A 169 -9.09 -7.97 -13.57
C LEU A 169 -10.41 -7.77 -14.33
N GLY A 170 -11.53 -7.61 -13.62
CA GLY A 170 -12.83 -7.37 -14.22
C GLY A 170 -12.86 -6.08 -15.05
N LEU A 171 -12.42 -4.96 -14.50
CA LEU A 171 -12.34 -3.66 -15.18
C LEU A 171 -11.40 -3.70 -16.40
N SER A 172 -10.27 -4.41 -16.27
CA SER A 172 -9.36 -4.67 -17.40
C SER A 172 -10.11 -5.36 -18.54
N VAL A 173 -10.79 -6.47 -18.25
CA VAL A 173 -11.52 -7.25 -19.25
C VAL A 173 -12.66 -6.44 -19.88
N ILE A 174 -13.40 -5.64 -19.10
CA ILE A 174 -14.45 -4.75 -19.62
C ILE A 174 -13.85 -3.72 -20.59
N LEU A 175 -12.86 -2.95 -20.15
CA LEU A 175 -12.23 -1.90 -20.96
C LEU A 175 -11.62 -2.47 -22.25
N GLY A 176 -10.88 -3.58 -22.13
CA GLY A 176 -10.28 -4.24 -23.28
C GLY A 176 -11.30 -4.82 -24.26
N THR A 177 -12.40 -5.37 -23.77
CA THR A 177 -13.49 -5.88 -24.64
C THR A 177 -14.19 -4.73 -25.35
N LEU A 178 -14.50 -3.63 -24.65
CA LEU A 178 -15.07 -2.43 -25.27
C LEU A 178 -14.13 -1.82 -26.31
N ALA A 179 -12.83 -1.72 -26.01
CA ALA A 179 -11.81 -1.29 -26.95
C ALA A 179 -11.78 -2.20 -28.20
N PHE A 180 -11.83 -3.52 -28.02
CA PHE A 180 -11.90 -4.49 -29.12
C PHE A 180 -13.12 -4.29 -30.02
N LEU A 181 -14.28 -3.99 -29.43
CA LEU A 181 -15.52 -3.75 -30.16
C LEU A 181 -15.53 -2.38 -30.87
N LEU A 182 -15.06 -1.32 -30.20
CA LEU A 182 -15.13 0.06 -30.69
C LEU A 182 -14.02 0.41 -31.69
N PHE A 183 -12.80 -0.11 -31.51
CA PHE A 183 -11.68 0.16 -32.43
C PHE A 183 -11.76 -0.61 -33.76
N ARG A 184 -12.88 -1.33 -34.00
CA ARG A 184 -13.32 -1.91 -35.29
C ARG A 184 -12.18 -2.56 -36.07
N ILE A 185 -11.89 -3.81 -35.75
CA ILE A 185 -10.86 -4.66 -36.39
C ILE A 185 -11.17 -5.04 -37.85
N ALA A 186 -12.33 -4.67 -38.38
CA ALA A 186 -12.72 -5.01 -39.75
C ALA A 186 -11.76 -4.39 -40.79
N PRO A 187 -11.23 -5.18 -41.75
CA PRO A 187 -10.49 -4.64 -42.88
C PRO A 187 -11.41 -3.75 -43.72
N ALA A 188 -10.84 -2.79 -44.47
CA ALA A 188 -11.61 -1.85 -45.28
C ALA A 188 -12.50 -2.53 -46.33
N SER A 189 -12.19 -3.78 -46.68
CA SER A 189 -12.96 -4.67 -47.57
C SER A 189 -14.28 -5.18 -46.95
N MET A 190 -14.42 -5.13 -45.63
CA MET A 190 -15.58 -5.64 -44.88
C MET A 190 -16.49 -4.47 -44.48
N ALA A 191 -16.82 -3.65 -45.47
CA ALA A 191 -17.67 -2.48 -45.31
C ALA A 191 -19.15 -2.89 -45.35
N ARG A 192 -19.81 -2.89 -44.19
CA ARG A 192 -21.16 -2.31 -43.92
C ARG A 192 -21.97 -3.03 -42.84
N GLU A 193 -21.63 -4.25 -42.46
CA GLU A 193 -22.35 -4.93 -41.37
C GLU A 193 -21.55 -4.93 -40.06
N PRO A 194 -22.20 -4.69 -38.90
CA PRO A 194 -21.58 -4.91 -37.61
C PRO A 194 -21.24 -6.40 -37.47
N LEU A 195 -19.94 -6.76 -37.55
CA LEU A 195 -19.53 -8.12 -37.22
C LEU A 195 -19.88 -8.42 -35.78
N GLU A 196 -20.76 -9.40 -35.59
CA GLU A 196 -21.00 -9.96 -34.28
C GLU A 196 -19.74 -10.66 -33.78
N VAL A 197 -19.14 -10.10 -32.74
CA VAL A 197 -17.96 -10.69 -32.10
C VAL A 197 -18.43 -11.75 -31.12
N PRO A 198 -18.17 -13.06 -31.37
CA PRO A 198 -18.63 -14.12 -30.49
C PRO A 198 -18.02 -13.96 -29.09
N ARG A 199 -18.77 -14.39 -28.07
CA ARG A 199 -18.38 -14.40 -26.65
C ARG A 199 -18.15 -13.02 -26.01
N SER A 200 -18.14 -11.93 -26.76
CA SER A 200 -17.91 -10.56 -26.23
C SER A 200 -18.90 -10.18 -25.13
N TYR A 201 -20.20 -10.41 -25.34
CA TYR A 201 -21.23 -10.13 -24.35
C TYR A 201 -21.10 -10.98 -23.08
N ARG A 202 -20.83 -12.28 -23.24
CA ARG A 202 -20.60 -13.18 -22.11
C ARG A 202 -19.38 -12.73 -21.30
N LEU A 203 -18.31 -12.32 -22.00
CA LEU A 203 -17.09 -11.81 -21.38
C LEU A 203 -17.36 -10.50 -20.61
N LEU A 204 -18.14 -9.57 -21.19
CA LEU A 204 -18.57 -8.34 -20.52
C LEU A 204 -19.39 -8.61 -19.25
N TRP A 205 -20.37 -9.51 -19.30
CA TRP A 205 -21.22 -9.78 -18.11
C TRP A 205 -20.51 -10.56 -17.01
N ILE A 206 -19.65 -11.51 -17.35
CA ILE A 206 -18.86 -12.23 -16.33
C ILE A 206 -17.91 -11.25 -15.64
N SER A 207 -17.19 -10.42 -16.41
CA SER A 207 -16.27 -9.43 -15.85
C SER A 207 -16.99 -8.33 -15.07
N TYR A 208 -18.10 -7.81 -15.59
CA TYR A 208 -18.97 -6.87 -14.87
C TYR A 208 -19.51 -7.47 -13.57
N GLY A 209 -20.06 -8.69 -13.60
CA GLY A 209 -20.60 -9.35 -12.42
C GLY A 209 -19.53 -9.57 -11.35
N ALA A 210 -18.36 -10.07 -11.74
CA ALA A 210 -17.23 -10.27 -10.83
C ALA A 210 -16.75 -8.95 -10.20
N ALA A 211 -16.53 -7.90 -11.02
CA ALA A 211 -16.12 -6.59 -10.53
C ALA A 211 -17.19 -5.95 -9.63
N SER A 212 -18.47 -6.11 -9.96
CA SER A 212 -19.58 -5.52 -9.19
C SER A 212 -19.74 -6.18 -7.82
N VAL A 213 -19.61 -7.52 -7.75
CA VAL A 213 -19.64 -8.25 -6.47
C VAL A 213 -18.46 -7.86 -5.60
N ALA A 214 -17.26 -7.78 -6.17
CA ALA A 214 -16.08 -7.35 -5.45
C ALA A 214 -16.21 -5.89 -4.96
N ALA A 215 -16.75 -4.99 -5.79
CA ALA A 215 -17.04 -3.62 -5.37
C ALA A 215 -18.09 -3.53 -4.25
N LEU A 216 -19.16 -4.33 -4.32
CA LEU A 216 -20.18 -4.37 -3.26
C LEU A 216 -19.59 -4.83 -1.92
N ILE A 217 -18.75 -5.87 -1.95
CA ILE A 217 -18.11 -6.44 -0.75
C ILE A 217 -16.96 -5.56 -0.23
N SER A 218 -16.37 -4.70 -1.07
CA SER A 218 -15.25 -3.83 -0.65
C SER A 218 -15.61 -2.88 0.49
N LEU A 219 -16.85 -2.39 0.60
CA LEU A 219 -17.27 -1.51 1.69
C LEU A 219 -17.22 -2.16 3.08
N PRO A 220 -17.91 -3.29 3.33
CA PRO A 220 -17.82 -3.94 4.64
C PRO A 220 -16.39 -4.40 4.95
N LEU A 221 -15.62 -4.87 3.96
CA LEU A 221 -14.23 -5.27 4.20
C LEU A 221 -13.33 -4.09 4.59
N ASN A 222 -13.40 -2.98 3.86
CA ASN A 222 -12.62 -1.77 4.20
C ASN A 222 -13.08 -1.19 5.53
N THR A 223 -14.38 -1.19 5.83
CA THR A 223 -14.89 -0.74 7.14
C THR A 223 -14.25 -1.52 8.28
N LEU A 224 -14.22 -2.85 8.19
CA LEU A 224 -13.63 -3.71 9.21
C LEU A 224 -12.12 -3.49 9.35
N TYR A 225 -11.44 -3.29 8.22
CA TYR A 225 -10.01 -3.03 8.16
C TYR A 225 -9.66 -1.67 8.78
N GLU A 226 -10.32 -0.60 8.34
CA GLU A 226 -10.17 0.77 8.85
C GLU A 226 -10.52 0.88 10.34
N SER A 227 -11.57 0.19 10.80
CA SER A 227 -11.97 0.26 12.21
C SER A 227 -11.13 -0.61 13.15
N GLY A 228 -10.35 -1.55 12.60
CA GLY A 228 -9.56 -2.52 13.36
C GLY A 228 -10.41 -3.54 14.15
N VAL A 229 -11.66 -3.79 13.74
CA VAL A 229 -12.56 -4.72 14.45
C VAL A 229 -12.64 -6.06 13.73
N SER A 230 -12.93 -7.12 14.49
CA SER A 230 -13.06 -8.46 13.93
C SER A 230 -14.33 -8.59 13.06
N ILE A 231 -14.36 -9.57 12.15
CA ILE A 231 -15.53 -9.83 11.29
C ILE A 231 -16.79 -10.12 12.14
N GLY A 232 -16.63 -10.71 13.32
CA GLY A 232 -17.74 -11.02 14.24
C GLY A 232 -18.36 -9.79 14.92
N GLU A 233 -17.63 -8.67 14.95
CA GLU A 233 -18.06 -7.41 15.57
C GLU A 233 -18.65 -6.41 14.55
N PHE A 234 -18.88 -6.85 13.31
CA PHE A 234 -19.51 -6.04 12.29
C PHE A 234 -20.85 -5.46 12.76
N SER A 235 -21.06 -4.16 12.52
CA SER A 235 -22.34 -3.51 12.77
C SER A 235 -22.72 -2.53 11.66
N TRP A 236 -24.03 -2.34 11.46
CA TRP A 236 -24.54 -1.35 10.51
C TRP A 236 -24.17 0.09 10.88
N ALA A 237 -23.93 0.36 12.17
CA ALA A 237 -23.47 1.66 12.63
C ALA A 237 -22.03 1.95 12.18
N LEU A 238 -21.14 0.95 12.22
CA LEU A 238 -19.77 1.07 11.69
C LEU A 238 -19.79 1.37 10.19
N MET A 239 -20.59 0.62 9.43
CA MET A 239 -20.71 0.84 7.98
C MET A 239 -21.34 2.22 7.66
N GLY A 240 -22.30 2.67 8.47
CA GLY A 240 -22.87 4.01 8.37
C GLY A 240 -21.86 5.12 8.68
N SER A 241 -20.92 4.87 9.57
CA SER A 241 -19.81 5.78 9.90
C SER A 241 -18.81 5.83 8.75
N ALA A 242 -18.42 4.68 8.19
CA ALA A 242 -17.58 4.61 7.00
C ALA A 242 -18.18 5.42 5.84
N LEU A 243 -19.45 5.19 5.49
CA LEU A 243 -20.11 5.89 4.38
C LEU A 243 -20.15 7.42 4.51
N LYS A 244 -20.22 7.95 5.75
CA LYS A 244 -20.36 9.38 5.99
C LYS A 244 -19.02 10.08 6.21
N LEU A 245 -18.13 9.42 6.96
CA LEU A 245 -16.96 10.03 7.57
C LEU A 245 -15.64 9.59 6.91
N THR A 246 -15.64 8.56 6.05
CA THR A 246 -14.45 8.13 5.31
C THR A 246 -14.50 8.57 3.86
N SER A 247 -13.33 8.89 3.30
CA SER A 247 -13.19 9.24 1.88
C SER A 247 -13.56 8.05 0.99
N PHE A 248 -13.16 6.85 1.40
CA PHE A 248 -13.50 5.59 0.72
C PHE A 248 -15.02 5.39 0.65
N GLY A 249 -15.74 5.55 1.76
CA GLY A 249 -17.20 5.36 1.80
C GLY A 249 -17.95 6.33 0.87
N GLN A 250 -17.52 7.59 0.81
CA GLN A 250 -18.09 8.59 -0.08
C GLN A 250 -17.86 8.26 -1.57
N ILE A 251 -16.64 7.84 -1.92
CA ILE A 251 -16.29 7.43 -3.29
C ILE A 251 -17.04 6.15 -3.68
N TRP A 252 -17.20 5.20 -2.75
CA TRP A 252 -17.94 3.97 -2.97
C TRP A 252 -19.40 4.21 -3.37
N MET A 253 -20.06 5.22 -2.80
CA MET A 253 -21.43 5.59 -3.20
C MET A 253 -21.50 6.03 -4.67
N VAL A 254 -20.53 6.84 -5.11
CA VAL A 254 -20.41 7.25 -6.52
C VAL A 254 -20.12 6.03 -7.40
N GLN A 255 -19.25 5.13 -6.94
CA GLN A 255 -18.92 3.89 -7.62
C GLN A 255 -20.16 3.00 -7.81
N MET A 256 -21.04 2.86 -6.81
CA MET A 256 -22.27 2.08 -6.95
C MET A 256 -23.23 2.68 -8.00
N LEU A 257 -23.30 4.01 -8.10
CA LEU A 257 -24.06 4.66 -9.18
C LEU A 257 -23.45 4.34 -10.55
N VAL A 258 -22.12 4.41 -10.69
CA VAL A 258 -21.41 4.07 -11.93
C VAL A 258 -21.63 2.60 -12.32
N VAL A 259 -21.57 1.67 -11.35
CA VAL A 259 -21.86 0.24 -11.53
C VAL A 259 -23.26 0.03 -12.11
N MET A 260 -24.29 0.62 -11.48
CA MET A 260 -25.67 0.50 -11.94
C MET A 260 -25.88 1.05 -13.35
N LEU A 261 -25.33 2.24 -13.64
CA LEU A 261 -25.40 2.84 -14.98
C LEU A 261 -24.64 2.01 -16.01
N LEU A 262 -23.53 1.38 -15.63
CA LEU A 262 -22.74 0.52 -16.50
C LEU A 262 -23.53 -0.72 -16.92
N ALA A 263 -24.25 -1.37 -16.01
CA ALA A 263 -25.18 -2.46 -16.36
C ALA A 263 -26.22 -2.02 -17.39
N VAL A 264 -26.87 -0.87 -17.19
CA VAL A 264 -27.88 -0.35 -18.11
C VAL A 264 -27.31 -0.10 -19.51
N THR A 265 -26.11 0.50 -19.60
CA THR A 265 -25.46 0.77 -20.89
C THR A 265 -24.97 -0.51 -21.58
N ILE A 266 -24.50 -1.52 -20.85
CA ILE A 266 -24.13 -2.84 -21.41
C ILE A 266 -25.37 -3.55 -21.96
N LEU A 267 -26.48 -3.58 -21.21
CA LEU A 267 -27.76 -4.15 -21.67
C LEU A 267 -28.22 -3.44 -22.95
N SER A 268 -28.28 -2.11 -22.92
CA SER A 268 -28.73 -1.29 -24.07
C SER A 268 -27.81 -1.40 -25.28
N GLY A 269 -26.51 -1.60 -25.07
CA GLY A 269 -25.52 -1.79 -26.13
C GLY A 269 -25.69 -3.10 -26.90
N TYR A 270 -26.26 -4.13 -26.26
CA TYR A 270 -26.39 -5.47 -26.82
C TYR A 270 -27.83 -5.89 -27.15
N ASP A 271 -28.81 -5.09 -26.75
CA ASP A 271 -30.22 -5.27 -27.09
C ASP A 271 -30.44 -5.17 -28.61
N ARG A 272 -30.80 -6.30 -29.23
CA ARG A 272 -30.98 -6.43 -30.69
C ARG A 272 -32.23 -5.71 -31.19
N ASP A 273 -33.20 -5.46 -30.33
CA ASP A 273 -34.44 -4.77 -30.68
C ASP A 273 -34.23 -3.24 -30.77
N ARG A 274 -33.09 -2.74 -30.27
CA ARG A 274 -32.71 -1.33 -30.34
C ARG A 274 -32.05 -0.95 -31.65
N SER A 275 -32.30 0.29 -32.08
CA SER A 275 -31.63 0.87 -33.24
C SER A 275 -30.10 0.83 -33.10
N LEU A 276 -29.39 0.69 -34.22
CA LEU A 276 -27.92 0.67 -34.25
C LEU A 276 -27.31 1.92 -33.59
N ARG A 277 -27.96 3.08 -33.73
CA ARG A 277 -27.54 4.34 -33.10
C ARG A 277 -27.54 4.20 -31.58
N ILE A 278 -28.63 3.71 -30.99
CA ILE A 278 -28.72 3.51 -29.53
C ILE A 278 -27.62 2.57 -29.06
N ARG A 279 -27.44 1.42 -29.73
CA ARG A 279 -26.39 0.45 -29.37
C ARG A 279 -24.97 1.04 -29.37
N ILE A 280 -24.65 1.86 -30.38
CA ILE A 280 -23.35 2.54 -30.47
C ILE A 280 -23.18 3.55 -29.33
N TRP A 281 -24.15 4.41 -29.09
CA TRP A 281 -24.09 5.41 -28.01
C TRP A 281 -24.03 4.74 -26.63
N SER A 282 -24.77 3.66 -26.41
CA SER A 282 -24.69 2.87 -25.18
C SER A 282 -23.31 2.23 -25.00
N SER A 283 -22.65 1.76 -26.07
CA SER A 283 -21.28 1.24 -26.00
C SER A 283 -20.26 2.32 -25.63
N TYR A 284 -20.41 3.55 -26.15
CA TYR A 284 -19.60 4.70 -25.72
C TYR A 284 -19.93 5.10 -24.28
N GLY A 285 -21.20 5.01 -23.86
CA GLY A 285 -21.61 5.19 -22.47
C GLY A 285 -20.91 4.21 -21.54
N SER A 286 -20.87 2.93 -21.89
CA SER A 286 -20.13 1.91 -21.13
C SER A 286 -18.63 2.22 -21.07
N LEU A 287 -18.04 2.74 -22.15
CA LEU A 287 -16.63 3.16 -22.15
C LEU A 287 -16.38 4.32 -21.16
N VAL A 288 -17.24 5.34 -21.16
CA VAL A 288 -17.13 6.46 -20.22
C VAL A 288 -17.32 5.99 -18.78
N LEU A 289 -18.27 5.09 -18.53
CA LEU A 289 -18.55 4.58 -17.19
C LEU A 289 -17.46 3.66 -16.64
N VAL A 290 -16.85 2.79 -17.46
CA VAL A 290 -15.69 2.00 -17.00
C VAL A 290 -14.48 2.89 -16.72
N LEU A 291 -14.27 3.96 -17.50
CA LEU A 291 -13.25 4.96 -17.20
C LEU A 291 -13.58 5.73 -15.91
N GLY A 292 -14.86 6.06 -15.68
CA GLY A 292 -15.31 6.67 -14.43
C GLY A 292 -15.06 5.77 -13.22
N TRP A 293 -15.27 4.46 -13.35
CA TRP A 293 -14.96 3.50 -12.28
C TRP A 293 -13.44 3.37 -12.07
N LEU A 294 -12.62 3.32 -13.11
CA LEU A 294 -11.16 3.38 -12.93
C LEU A 294 -10.71 4.69 -12.24
N PHE A 295 -11.40 5.79 -12.51
CA PHE A 295 -11.13 7.06 -11.85
C PHE A 295 -11.49 7.04 -10.36
N THR A 296 -12.56 6.35 -9.95
CA THR A 296 -12.87 6.23 -8.51
C THR A 296 -11.76 5.49 -7.75
N HIS A 297 -11.13 4.48 -8.35
CA HIS A 297 -9.96 3.82 -7.75
C HIS A 297 -8.75 4.76 -7.62
N ALA A 298 -8.49 5.58 -8.65
CA ALA A 298 -7.39 6.54 -8.61
C ALA A 298 -7.58 7.65 -7.54
N MET A 299 -8.82 7.87 -7.09
CA MET A 299 -9.15 8.82 -6.01
C MET A 299 -8.97 8.24 -4.60
N THR A 300 -8.61 6.96 -4.48
CA THR A 300 -8.40 6.25 -3.21
C THR A 300 -6.94 5.77 -3.09
N GLY A 301 -6.49 5.43 -1.88
CA GLY A 301 -5.13 4.93 -1.65
C GLY A 301 -4.05 6.02 -1.68
N HIS A 302 -2.78 5.61 -1.85
CA HIS A 302 -1.61 6.51 -1.77
C HIS A 302 -1.67 7.76 -2.68
N PRO A 303 -2.21 7.72 -3.92
CA PRO A 303 -2.32 8.94 -4.73
C PRO A 303 -3.21 10.03 -4.11
N ALA A 304 -4.16 9.64 -3.25
CA ALA A 304 -5.08 10.56 -2.60
C ALA A 304 -4.46 11.31 -1.42
N ALA A 305 -3.42 10.74 -0.80
CA ALA A 305 -2.67 11.30 0.33
C ALA A 305 -1.44 12.12 -0.08
N ALA A 306 -1.04 12.07 -1.35
CA ALA A 306 0.10 12.83 -1.86
C ALA A 306 -0.12 14.35 -1.77
N GLU A 307 0.94 15.11 -1.48
CA GLU A 307 0.91 16.59 -1.45
C GLU A 307 0.32 17.18 -2.74
N GLN A 308 0.79 16.70 -3.90
CA GLN A 308 0.26 17.06 -5.21
C GLN A 308 -0.88 16.12 -5.63
N ARG A 309 -1.94 16.08 -4.80
CA ARG A 309 -3.08 15.16 -4.92
C ARG A 309 -3.63 15.04 -6.34
N ALA A 310 -3.89 16.16 -7.02
CA ALA A 310 -4.46 16.13 -8.37
C ALA A 310 -3.55 15.47 -9.41
N LEU A 311 -2.23 15.72 -9.34
CA LEU A 311 -1.26 15.13 -10.26
C LEU A 311 -1.08 13.63 -9.96
N ALA A 312 -1.01 13.26 -8.68
CA ALA A 312 -0.90 11.86 -8.27
C ALA A 312 -2.12 11.04 -8.73
N ILE A 313 -3.34 11.54 -8.51
CA ILE A 313 -4.58 10.92 -9.01
C ILE A 313 -4.57 10.80 -10.54
N ALA A 314 -4.13 11.84 -11.25
CA ALA A 314 -4.07 11.80 -12.72
C ALA A 314 -3.07 10.76 -13.25
N MET A 315 -1.89 10.67 -12.63
CA MET A 315 -0.86 9.69 -13.01
C MET A 315 -1.31 8.26 -12.72
N ASP A 316 -1.94 8.03 -11.56
CA ASP A 316 -2.50 6.72 -11.24
C ASP A 316 -3.66 6.35 -12.17
N PHE A 317 -4.55 7.28 -12.49
CA PHE A 317 -5.63 7.05 -13.44
C PHE A 317 -5.11 6.66 -14.84
N VAL A 318 -4.06 7.33 -15.33
CA VAL A 318 -3.39 6.98 -16.58
C VAL A 318 -2.71 5.60 -16.47
N HIS A 319 -2.11 5.27 -15.33
CA HIS A 319 -1.54 3.95 -15.06
C HIS A 319 -2.61 2.86 -15.14
N LEU A 320 -3.74 3.04 -14.44
CA LEU A 320 -4.87 2.12 -14.43
C LEU A 320 -5.46 1.91 -15.82
N ILE A 321 -5.66 2.98 -16.61
CA ILE A 321 -6.12 2.87 -18.00
C ILE A 321 -5.12 2.04 -18.83
N GLY A 322 -3.82 2.31 -18.70
CA GLY A 322 -2.78 1.60 -19.44
C GLY A 322 -2.77 0.10 -19.13
N ALA A 323 -2.83 -0.26 -17.84
CA ALA A 323 -2.86 -1.65 -17.38
C ALA A 323 -4.14 -2.35 -17.83
N ALA A 324 -5.29 -1.72 -17.60
CA ALA A 324 -6.60 -2.24 -17.96
C ALA A 324 -6.74 -2.44 -19.46
N PHE A 325 -6.26 -1.50 -20.26
CA PHE A 325 -6.25 -1.61 -21.71
C PHE A 325 -5.37 -2.77 -22.18
N TRP A 326 -4.13 -2.89 -21.68
CA TRP A 326 -3.19 -3.92 -22.14
C TRP A 326 -3.70 -5.32 -21.81
N ILE A 327 -3.99 -5.60 -20.53
CA ILE A 327 -4.43 -6.93 -20.07
C ILE A 327 -5.81 -7.27 -20.63
N GLY A 328 -6.70 -6.28 -20.66
CA GLY A 328 -8.02 -6.41 -21.25
C GLY A 328 -7.99 -6.74 -22.74
N ALA A 329 -7.19 -6.01 -23.52
CA ALA A 329 -7.08 -6.22 -24.96
C ALA A 329 -6.53 -7.61 -25.28
N LEU A 330 -5.52 -8.07 -24.54
CA LEU A 330 -5.00 -9.44 -24.68
C LEU A 330 -6.09 -10.48 -24.37
N THR A 331 -6.90 -10.24 -23.34
CA THR A 331 -7.98 -11.16 -22.96
C THR A 331 -9.07 -11.21 -24.03
N ALA A 332 -9.52 -10.05 -24.51
CA ALA A 332 -10.48 -9.96 -25.61
C ALA A 332 -9.93 -10.63 -26.87
N MET A 333 -8.66 -10.43 -27.20
CA MET A 333 -8.00 -11.12 -28.32
C MET A 333 -7.96 -12.63 -28.11
N ALA A 334 -7.66 -13.13 -26.91
CA ALA A 334 -7.59 -14.57 -26.63
C ALA A 334 -8.95 -15.26 -26.72
N VAL A 335 -10.01 -14.59 -26.25
CA VAL A 335 -11.35 -15.18 -26.09
C VAL A 335 -12.22 -14.98 -27.34
N CYS A 336 -12.18 -13.78 -27.93
CA CYS A 336 -13.09 -13.38 -29.00
C CYS A 336 -12.50 -13.54 -30.41
N LEU A 337 -11.19 -13.33 -30.60
CA LEU A 337 -10.59 -13.36 -31.93
C LEU A 337 -10.55 -14.77 -32.56
N PRO A 338 -10.26 -15.88 -31.84
CA PRO A 338 -10.32 -17.21 -32.41
C PRO A 338 -11.71 -17.58 -32.96
N PRO A 339 -12.81 -17.54 -32.18
CA PRO A 339 -14.13 -17.90 -32.72
C PRO A 339 -14.61 -16.94 -33.82
N LEU A 340 -14.19 -15.67 -33.79
CA LEU A 340 -14.46 -14.72 -34.88
C LEU A 340 -13.75 -15.16 -36.17
N ALA A 341 -12.46 -15.51 -36.07
CA ALA A 341 -11.66 -15.96 -37.21
C ALA A 341 -12.12 -17.33 -37.75
N ASP A 342 -12.65 -18.21 -36.91
CA ASP A 342 -13.21 -19.51 -37.34
C ASP A 342 -14.45 -19.35 -38.23
N LYS A 343 -15.27 -18.32 -37.99
CA LYS A 343 -16.46 -18.01 -38.80
C LYS A 343 -16.13 -17.41 -40.17
N LEU A 344 -14.90 -16.95 -40.38
CA LEU A 344 -14.48 -16.30 -41.61
C LEU A 344 -13.93 -17.31 -42.64
N PRO A 345 -14.11 -17.04 -43.95
CA PRO A 345 -13.49 -17.84 -45.02
C PRO A 345 -11.97 -17.94 -44.83
N SER A 346 -11.39 -19.10 -45.17
CA SER A 346 -9.96 -19.39 -45.00
C SER A 346 -9.04 -18.37 -45.71
N THR A 347 -9.53 -17.77 -46.81
CA THR A 347 -8.82 -16.76 -47.61
C THR A 347 -8.57 -15.45 -46.87
N VAL A 348 -9.48 -15.03 -45.98
CA VAL A 348 -9.40 -13.76 -45.24
C VAL A 348 -9.13 -13.94 -43.74
N ARG A 349 -9.24 -15.19 -43.23
CA ARG A 349 -9.02 -15.54 -41.82
C ARG A 349 -7.70 -15.01 -41.27
N GLY A 350 -6.59 -15.28 -41.97
CA GLY A 350 -5.26 -14.83 -41.57
C GLY A 350 -5.14 -13.31 -41.59
N GLU A 351 -5.69 -12.66 -42.61
CA GLU A 351 -5.63 -11.21 -42.77
C GLU A 351 -6.33 -10.46 -41.62
N VAL A 352 -7.54 -10.89 -41.25
CA VAL A 352 -8.29 -10.30 -40.12
C VAL A 352 -7.55 -10.51 -38.80
N TYR A 353 -7.02 -11.72 -38.58
CA TYR A 353 -6.29 -12.07 -37.38
C TYR A 353 -5.04 -11.20 -37.19
N TRP A 354 -4.19 -11.10 -38.22
CA TRP A 354 -2.94 -10.31 -38.13
C TRP A 354 -3.18 -8.80 -38.16
N THR A 355 -4.24 -8.33 -38.82
CA THR A 355 -4.63 -6.90 -38.80
C THR A 355 -5.09 -6.47 -37.41
N ALA A 356 -5.84 -7.33 -36.71
CA ALA A 356 -6.22 -7.11 -35.31
C ALA A 356 -4.98 -6.91 -34.44
N ILE A 357 -4.05 -7.88 -34.50
CA ILE A 357 -2.83 -7.87 -33.70
C ILE A 357 -2.02 -6.60 -33.97
N ARG A 358 -1.75 -6.26 -35.24
CA ARG A 358 -0.93 -5.08 -35.59
C ARG A 358 -1.52 -3.76 -35.07
N ARG A 359 -2.84 -3.59 -35.13
CA ARG A 359 -3.50 -2.38 -34.60
C ARG A 359 -3.38 -2.32 -33.08
N PHE A 360 -3.64 -3.42 -32.39
CA PHE A 360 -3.52 -3.49 -30.93
C PHE A 360 -2.08 -3.35 -30.45
N THR A 361 -1.09 -3.83 -31.19
CA THR A 361 0.33 -3.60 -30.88
C THR A 361 0.69 -2.11 -30.87
N ALA A 362 0.16 -1.31 -31.81
CA ALA A 362 0.44 0.13 -31.85
C ALA A 362 -0.12 0.87 -30.62
N TRP A 363 -1.34 0.55 -30.22
CA TRP A 363 -1.94 1.10 -29.00
C TRP A 363 -1.27 0.57 -27.74
N GLY A 364 -0.89 -0.72 -27.72
CA GLY A 364 -0.19 -1.36 -26.62
C GLY A 364 1.16 -0.70 -26.32
N ILE A 365 1.91 -0.28 -27.34
CA ILE A 365 3.16 0.49 -27.15
C ILE A 365 2.88 1.81 -26.41
N GLY A 366 1.83 2.54 -26.77
CA GLY A 366 1.44 3.77 -26.08
C GLY A 366 1.03 3.51 -24.64
N ALA A 367 0.24 2.47 -24.38
CA ALA A 367 -0.17 2.07 -23.04
C ALA A 367 1.03 1.66 -22.16
N VAL A 368 1.98 0.90 -22.72
CA VAL A 368 3.25 0.55 -22.05
C VAL A 368 4.07 1.79 -21.71
N ALA A 369 4.22 2.72 -22.66
CA ALA A 369 4.97 3.94 -22.43
C ALA A 369 4.35 4.77 -21.30
N ALA A 370 3.01 4.89 -21.29
CA ALA A 370 2.29 5.53 -20.19
C ALA A 370 2.52 4.79 -18.85
N LEU A 371 2.39 3.46 -18.82
CA LEU A 371 2.61 2.65 -17.62
C LEU A 371 4.01 2.81 -17.02
N VAL A 372 5.04 2.83 -17.86
CA VAL A 372 6.43 3.02 -17.40
C VAL A 372 6.61 4.43 -16.84
N ALA A 373 6.12 5.46 -17.55
CA ALA A 373 6.26 6.85 -17.11
C ALA A 373 5.51 7.11 -15.79
N THR A 374 4.25 6.68 -15.70
CA THR A 374 3.45 6.85 -14.48
C THR A 374 3.94 5.94 -13.36
N GLY A 375 4.43 4.74 -13.66
CA GLY A 375 5.02 3.83 -12.67
C GLY A 375 6.28 4.41 -12.04
N ILE A 376 7.20 4.98 -12.83
CA ILE A 376 8.38 5.67 -12.31
C ILE A 376 7.96 6.84 -11.42
N TYR A 377 7.01 7.67 -11.87
CA TYR A 377 6.49 8.78 -11.08
C TYR A 377 5.93 8.28 -9.73
N SER A 378 5.05 7.26 -9.74
CA SER A 378 4.47 6.70 -8.52
C SER A 378 5.53 6.14 -7.57
N SER A 379 6.54 5.43 -8.08
CA SER A 379 7.63 4.89 -7.25
C SER A 379 8.44 5.99 -6.55
N LEU A 380 8.61 7.15 -7.18
CA LEU A 380 9.37 8.27 -6.60
C LEU A 380 8.61 9.03 -5.51
N ILE A 381 7.28 9.04 -5.56
CA ILE A 381 6.46 9.74 -4.56
C ILE A 381 6.00 8.83 -3.41
N ILE A 382 5.92 7.51 -3.64
CA ILE A 382 5.39 6.56 -2.65
C ILE A 382 6.51 5.96 -1.79
N LEU A 383 7.69 5.67 -2.35
CA LEU A 383 8.79 5.09 -1.57
C LEU A 383 9.46 6.16 -0.70
N PRO A 384 9.73 5.88 0.59
CA PRO A 384 10.51 6.77 1.44
C PRO A 384 11.91 7.01 0.87
N ALA A 385 12.51 8.15 1.24
CA ALA A 385 13.91 8.42 0.96
C ALA A 385 14.82 7.76 2.01
N PRO A 386 15.97 7.17 1.63
CA PRO A 386 16.47 7.01 0.26
C PRO A 386 15.75 5.88 -0.52
N VAL A 387 15.16 6.22 -1.67
CA VAL A 387 14.32 5.30 -2.49
C VAL A 387 15.03 3.99 -2.83
N ILE A 388 16.33 4.04 -3.13
CA ILE A 388 17.10 2.85 -3.50
C ILE A 388 17.14 1.87 -2.33
N THR A 389 17.41 2.36 -1.11
CA THR A 389 17.45 1.52 0.08
C THR A 389 16.06 0.93 0.34
N SER A 390 15.03 1.77 0.39
CA SER A 390 13.65 1.33 0.64
C SER A 390 13.14 0.33 -0.39
N LEU A 391 13.62 0.39 -1.64
CA LEU A 391 13.28 -0.58 -2.68
C LEU A 391 13.71 -2.01 -2.32
N PHE A 392 14.83 -2.17 -1.61
CA PHE A 392 15.37 -3.48 -1.24
C PHE A 392 15.08 -3.89 0.21
N THR A 393 14.78 -2.95 1.10
CA THR A 393 14.56 -3.24 2.54
C THR A 393 13.08 -3.27 2.95
N THR A 394 12.17 -2.65 2.19
CA THR A 394 10.74 -2.65 2.52
C THR A 394 9.97 -3.76 1.81
N ALA A 395 8.92 -4.28 2.44
CA ALA A 395 8.02 -5.27 1.82
C ALA A 395 7.36 -4.71 0.54
N TYR A 396 7.00 -3.43 0.56
CA TYR A 396 6.47 -2.71 -0.61
C TYR A 396 7.50 -2.69 -1.75
N GLY A 397 8.75 -2.32 -1.46
CA GLY A 397 9.85 -2.29 -2.42
C GLY A 397 10.10 -3.64 -3.09
N LEU A 398 10.13 -4.73 -2.30
CA LEU A 398 10.32 -6.08 -2.82
C LEU A 398 9.18 -6.53 -3.75
N VAL A 399 7.93 -6.25 -3.40
CA VAL A 399 6.77 -6.55 -4.27
C VAL A 399 6.79 -5.69 -5.53
N LEU A 400 7.21 -4.43 -5.43
CA LEU A 400 7.41 -3.56 -6.58
C LEU A 400 8.51 -4.09 -7.52
N ILE A 401 9.65 -4.57 -6.99
CA ILE A 401 10.69 -5.25 -7.78
C ILE A 401 10.09 -6.44 -8.53
N ALA A 402 9.34 -7.30 -7.84
CA ALA A 402 8.69 -8.45 -8.46
C ALA A 402 7.74 -8.03 -9.60
N LYS A 403 6.97 -6.96 -9.41
CA LYS A 403 6.10 -6.37 -10.44
C LYS A 403 6.89 -5.83 -11.64
N VAL A 404 8.03 -5.18 -11.40
CA VAL A 404 8.92 -4.67 -12.47
C VAL A 404 9.57 -5.82 -13.24
N ILE A 405 10.03 -6.89 -12.58
CA ILE A 405 10.57 -8.08 -13.23
C ILE A 405 9.51 -8.71 -14.14
N LEU A 406 8.28 -8.89 -13.65
CA LEU A 406 7.18 -9.42 -14.45
C LEU A 406 6.81 -8.50 -15.62
N LEU A 407 6.84 -7.17 -15.43
CA LEU A 407 6.67 -6.21 -16.50
C LEU A 407 7.72 -6.41 -17.59
N VAL A 408 9.00 -6.57 -17.24
CA VAL A 408 10.08 -6.84 -18.21
C VAL A 408 9.82 -8.14 -18.96
N VAL A 409 9.40 -9.21 -18.28
CA VAL A 409 9.02 -10.49 -18.92
C VAL A 409 7.87 -10.28 -19.92
N MET A 410 6.84 -9.54 -19.52
CA MET A 410 5.71 -9.22 -20.40
C MET A 410 6.15 -8.39 -21.62
N LEU A 411 7.07 -7.42 -21.45
CA LEU A 411 7.61 -6.64 -22.55
C LEU A 411 8.42 -7.49 -23.54
N VAL A 412 9.19 -8.46 -23.05
CA VAL A 412 9.91 -9.42 -23.91
C VAL A 412 8.90 -10.23 -24.74
N LEU A 413 7.84 -10.76 -24.10
CA LEU A 413 6.78 -11.50 -24.79
C LEU A 413 6.04 -10.63 -25.83
N ALA A 414 5.63 -9.42 -25.44
CA ALA A 414 4.96 -8.46 -26.30
C ALA A 414 5.84 -8.06 -27.50
N SER A 415 7.14 -7.86 -27.28
CA SER A 415 8.09 -7.53 -28.36
C SER A 415 8.24 -8.68 -29.36
N ARG A 416 8.26 -9.93 -28.88
CA ARG A 416 8.28 -11.14 -29.71
C ARG A 416 6.99 -11.24 -30.53
N HIS A 417 5.83 -11.01 -29.92
CA HIS A 417 4.54 -10.98 -30.61
C HIS A 417 4.46 -9.88 -31.67
N ALA A 418 4.95 -8.69 -31.36
CA ALA A 418 5.02 -7.56 -32.29
C ALA A 418 5.92 -7.87 -33.51
N ARG A 419 7.06 -8.53 -33.31
CA ARG A 419 7.95 -8.96 -34.42
C ARG A 419 7.26 -10.01 -35.28
N ILE A 420 6.69 -11.04 -34.67
CA ILE A 420 5.97 -12.09 -35.39
C ILE A 420 4.78 -11.50 -36.17
N ALA A 421 4.06 -10.53 -35.62
CA ALA A 421 2.92 -9.90 -36.29
C ALA A 421 3.28 -9.04 -37.51
N ARG A 422 4.54 -8.57 -37.60
CA ARG A 422 5.05 -7.82 -38.76
C ARG A 422 5.35 -8.74 -39.94
N THR A 423 5.85 -9.95 -39.68
CA THR A 423 6.29 -10.92 -40.69
C THR A 423 5.31 -12.07 -40.90
N GLY A 424 4.32 -12.22 -40.01
CA GLY A 424 3.39 -13.33 -40.01
C GLY A 424 2.44 -13.31 -41.20
N SER A 425 2.53 -14.36 -42.02
CA SER A 425 1.46 -14.80 -42.91
C SER A 425 1.19 -16.28 -42.62
N GLY A 426 -0.02 -16.63 -42.17
CA GLY A 426 -0.37 -18.01 -41.80
C GLY A 426 -1.27 -18.13 -40.56
N ASN A 427 -1.32 -19.35 -40.00
CA ASN A 427 -2.21 -19.73 -38.89
C ASN A 427 -1.82 -19.15 -37.51
N ARG A 428 -2.76 -19.27 -36.57
CA ARG A 428 -2.84 -18.59 -35.25
C ARG A 428 -1.58 -18.69 -34.39
N LEU A 429 -1.40 -17.66 -33.55
CA LEU A 429 -0.43 -17.64 -32.47
C LEU A 429 -0.96 -18.46 -31.27
N ALA A 430 -0.89 -19.80 -31.33
CA ALA A 430 -1.41 -20.67 -30.28
C ALA A 430 -0.30 -21.11 -29.31
N GLY A 431 -0.19 -20.42 -28.17
CA GLY A 431 0.70 -20.85 -27.07
C GLY A 431 1.15 -19.70 -26.19
N SER A 432 1.71 -18.64 -26.78
CA SER A 432 2.36 -17.56 -26.04
C SER A 432 1.44 -16.44 -25.52
N LEU A 433 0.17 -16.41 -25.98
CA LEU A 433 -0.83 -15.47 -25.44
C LEU A 433 -1.31 -15.89 -24.04
N LYS A 434 -1.35 -17.20 -23.75
CA LYS A 434 -1.73 -17.71 -22.42
C LYS A 434 -0.71 -17.30 -21.35
N THR A 435 0.58 -17.39 -21.66
CA THR A 435 1.66 -17.01 -20.74
C THR A 435 1.64 -15.50 -20.46
N GLU A 436 1.36 -14.67 -21.47
CA GLU A 436 1.25 -13.21 -21.30
C GLU A 436 0.04 -12.84 -20.43
N LEU A 437 -1.09 -13.55 -20.58
CA LEU A 437 -2.28 -13.36 -19.75
C LEU A 437 -2.06 -13.78 -18.29
N ILE A 438 -1.38 -14.90 -18.05
CA ILE A 438 -1.04 -15.34 -16.69
C ILE A 438 -0.12 -14.31 -16.04
N ALA A 439 0.93 -13.87 -16.75
CA ALA A 439 1.83 -12.83 -16.23
C ALA A 439 1.08 -11.53 -15.92
N GLY A 440 0.18 -11.08 -16.81
CA GLY A 440 -0.65 -9.91 -16.58
C GLY A 440 -1.57 -10.05 -15.36
N ALA A 441 -2.20 -11.22 -15.19
CA ALA A 441 -3.04 -11.49 -14.02
C ALA A 441 -2.22 -11.47 -12.72
N VAL A 442 -0.99 -12.01 -12.72
CA VAL A 442 -0.09 -11.96 -11.56
C VAL A 442 0.37 -10.52 -11.29
N VAL A 443 0.67 -9.72 -12.32
CA VAL A 443 1.01 -8.29 -12.15
C VAL A 443 -0.13 -7.51 -11.48
N LEU A 444 -1.39 -7.78 -11.85
CA LEU A 444 -2.54 -7.17 -11.16
C LEU A 444 -2.69 -7.68 -9.72
N ALA A 445 -2.35 -8.94 -9.44
CA ALA A 445 -2.40 -9.48 -8.08
C ALA A 445 -1.35 -8.79 -7.20
N LEU A 446 -0.12 -8.64 -7.70
CA LEU A 446 0.93 -7.88 -7.00
C LEU A 446 0.52 -6.41 -6.82
N ALA A 447 -0.14 -5.80 -7.80
CA ALA A 447 -0.66 -4.45 -7.67
C ALA A 447 -1.72 -4.34 -6.56
N ALA A 448 -2.62 -5.31 -6.44
CA ALA A 448 -3.62 -5.37 -5.37
C ALA A 448 -3.02 -5.70 -3.98
N VAL A 449 -1.86 -6.35 -3.92
CA VAL A 449 -1.13 -6.53 -2.66
C VAL A 449 -0.44 -5.23 -2.25
N LEU A 450 0.11 -4.47 -3.21
CA LEU A 450 0.76 -3.19 -2.96
C LEU A 450 -0.19 -2.13 -2.38
N THR A 451 -1.49 -2.16 -2.70
CA THR A 451 -2.47 -1.19 -2.20
C THR A 451 -2.75 -1.30 -0.69
N HIS A 452 -2.35 -2.41 -0.07
CA HIS A 452 -2.54 -2.66 1.36
C HIS A 452 -1.21 -2.86 2.10
N LEU A 453 -0.08 -2.74 1.40
CA LEU A 453 1.24 -2.70 2.02
C LEU A 453 1.57 -1.26 2.33
N SER A 454 2.17 -1.03 3.49
CA SER A 454 2.72 0.27 3.87
C SER A 454 4.10 0.47 3.21
N PRO A 455 4.26 1.40 2.24
CA PRO A 455 5.55 1.70 1.61
C PRO A 455 6.76 1.99 2.51
N GLY A 456 6.54 2.39 3.76
CA GLY A 456 7.58 2.83 4.68
C GLY A 456 7.74 1.96 5.92
N GLN A 457 6.95 0.91 6.09
CA GLN A 457 7.27 -0.08 7.10
C GLN A 457 8.44 -0.93 6.58
N PRO A 458 9.60 -0.86 7.26
CA PRO A 458 10.72 -1.72 6.94
C PRO A 458 10.32 -3.18 7.17
N ALA A 459 10.98 -4.10 6.46
CA ALA A 459 10.84 -5.50 6.81
C ALA A 459 11.23 -5.66 8.29
N VAL A 460 10.44 -6.43 9.06
CA VAL A 460 10.71 -6.75 10.47
C VAL A 460 12.19 -7.02 10.63
N ALA A 461 12.87 -6.20 11.44
CA ALA A 461 14.27 -6.44 11.68
C ALA A 461 14.39 -7.82 12.33
N GLY A 462 15.33 -8.64 11.87
CA GLY A 462 15.61 -9.88 12.57
C GLY A 462 16.16 -9.57 13.96
N PRO A 463 16.29 -10.59 14.84
CA PRO A 463 16.93 -10.39 16.13
C PRO A 463 18.32 -9.75 15.98
N TYR A 464 18.58 -8.69 16.73
CA TYR A 464 19.87 -8.03 16.83
C TYR A 464 20.79 -8.86 17.73
N ASN A 465 22.06 -8.99 17.34
CA ASN A 465 23.09 -9.66 18.14
C ASN A 465 24.47 -9.13 17.77
N GLU A 466 25.04 -8.29 18.62
CA GLU A 466 26.37 -7.73 18.43
C GLU A 466 27.21 -7.86 19.71
N THR A 467 28.51 -8.08 19.54
CA THR A 467 29.48 -8.15 20.64
C THR A 467 30.49 -7.03 20.51
N GLN A 468 30.66 -6.24 21.56
CA GLN A 468 31.75 -5.29 21.70
C GLN A 468 32.76 -5.74 22.74
N THR A 469 33.99 -5.28 22.60
CA THR A 469 35.10 -5.59 23.50
C THR A 469 35.58 -4.30 24.13
N THR A 470 35.57 -4.24 25.47
CA THR A 470 36.08 -3.10 26.24
C THR A 470 37.61 -3.12 26.31
N ASP A 471 38.21 -2.01 26.75
CA ASP A 471 39.67 -1.82 26.78
C ASP A 471 40.41 -2.85 27.66
N ASP A 472 39.73 -3.43 28.64
CA ASP A 472 40.23 -4.48 29.53
C ASP A 472 40.13 -5.90 28.92
N GLY A 473 39.60 -6.01 27.71
CA GLY A 473 39.39 -7.27 26.98
C GLY A 473 38.10 -8.03 27.37
N THR A 474 37.25 -7.44 28.21
CA THR A 474 35.93 -7.99 28.52
C THR A 474 35.01 -7.84 27.30
N THR A 475 34.24 -8.88 26.97
CA THR A 475 33.30 -8.85 25.84
C THR A 475 31.88 -8.73 26.35
N ILE A 476 31.15 -7.75 25.85
CA ILE A 476 29.75 -7.49 26.15
C ILE A 476 28.95 -7.76 24.87
N THR A 477 27.98 -8.67 24.95
CA THR A 477 27.10 -9.01 23.85
C THR A 477 25.70 -8.52 24.16
N LEU A 478 25.16 -7.66 23.28
CA LEU A 478 23.77 -7.21 23.36
C LEU A 478 22.94 -7.98 22.32
N GLN A 479 21.88 -8.61 22.80
CA GLN A 479 20.86 -9.26 21.99
C GLN A 479 19.53 -8.55 22.18
N VAL A 480 18.87 -8.19 21.09
CA VAL A 480 17.53 -7.60 21.10
C VAL A 480 16.65 -8.43 20.18
N SER A 481 15.59 -9.05 20.71
CA SER A 481 14.72 -9.92 19.92
C SER A 481 13.24 -9.59 20.16
N PRO A 482 12.42 -9.37 19.11
CA PRO A 482 12.75 -9.50 17.70
C PRO A 482 13.40 -8.26 17.07
N ASN A 483 13.78 -7.23 17.84
CA ASN A 483 14.32 -5.94 17.35
C ASN A 483 13.29 -5.13 16.53
N VAL A 484 12.09 -4.96 17.07
CA VAL A 484 10.98 -4.25 16.41
C VAL A 484 10.50 -3.07 17.24
N THR A 485 9.76 -2.15 16.64
CA THR A 485 8.89 -1.26 17.42
C THR A 485 7.81 -2.10 18.09
N GLY A 486 7.81 -2.15 19.42
CA GLY A 486 7.00 -3.06 20.20
C GLY A 486 7.78 -3.68 21.36
N GLU A 487 7.28 -4.80 21.86
CA GLU A 487 7.95 -5.59 22.88
C GLU A 487 9.23 -6.23 22.33
N ASN A 488 10.31 -6.08 23.09
CA ASN A 488 11.59 -6.70 22.81
C ASN A 488 12.15 -7.32 24.09
N GLN A 489 12.79 -8.46 23.92
CA GLN A 489 13.67 -9.02 24.93
C GLN A 489 15.07 -8.44 24.72
N PHE A 490 15.57 -7.72 25.72
CA PHE A 490 16.97 -7.29 25.81
C PHE A 490 17.73 -8.30 26.64
N LYS A 491 18.76 -8.90 26.06
CA LYS A 491 19.65 -9.83 26.75
C LYS A 491 21.08 -9.34 26.66
N VAL A 492 21.76 -9.28 27.80
CA VAL A 492 23.15 -8.86 27.91
C VAL A 492 23.98 -10.03 28.42
N ASP A 493 24.90 -10.53 27.58
CA ASP A 493 25.86 -11.56 27.96
C ASP A 493 27.25 -10.92 28.14
N VAL A 494 27.85 -11.07 29.32
CA VAL A 494 29.16 -10.49 29.65
C VAL A 494 30.16 -11.61 29.92
N LYS A 495 31.29 -11.59 29.21
CA LYS A 495 32.38 -12.58 29.37
C LYS A 495 33.73 -11.89 29.54
N LYS A 496 34.54 -12.41 30.46
CA LYS A 496 35.92 -11.99 30.69
C LYS A 496 36.84 -12.40 29.53
N PRO A 497 38.06 -11.85 29.44
CA PRO A 497 39.05 -12.24 28.41
C PRO A 497 39.36 -13.74 28.37
N ASP A 498 39.20 -14.44 29.50
CA ASP A 498 39.41 -15.89 29.63
C ASP A 498 38.19 -16.73 29.21
N GLY A 499 37.11 -16.08 28.77
CA GLY A 499 35.86 -16.70 28.33
C GLY A 499 34.88 -17.06 29.45
N THR A 500 35.19 -16.76 30.71
CA THR A 500 34.29 -17.01 31.85
C THR A 500 33.19 -15.95 31.94
N THR A 501 31.98 -16.38 32.30
CA THR A 501 30.83 -15.47 32.48
C THR A 501 31.03 -14.59 33.71
N VAL A 502 30.71 -13.30 33.59
CA VAL A 502 30.71 -12.37 34.72
C VAL A 502 29.42 -12.55 35.50
N ASN A 503 29.52 -13.03 36.74
CA ASN A 503 28.36 -13.28 37.62
C ASN A 503 28.29 -12.32 38.82
N ASP A 504 29.23 -11.38 38.90
CA ASP A 504 29.39 -10.39 39.96
C ASP A 504 28.86 -9.01 39.57
N LEU A 505 27.92 -8.94 38.61
CA LEU A 505 27.20 -7.70 38.29
C LEU A 505 26.14 -7.41 39.35
N GLU A 506 26.14 -6.18 39.85
CA GLU A 506 25.11 -5.65 40.76
C GLU A 506 23.98 -4.96 40.02
N GLN A 507 24.31 -4.24 38.95
CA GLN A 507 23.33 -3.49 38.16
C GLN A 507 23.75 -3.46 36.69
N ILE A 508 22.75 -3.54 35.82
CA ILE A 508 22.89 -3.31 34.38
C ILE A 508 21.83 -2.30 33.98
N THR A 509 22.28 -1.17 33.44
CA THR A 509 21.42 -0.12 32.93
C THR A 509 21.66 0.02 31.44
N LEU A 510 20.59 -0.02 30.65
CA LEU A 510 20.61 0.30 29.23
C LEU A 510 19.99 1.69 29.08
N SER A 511 20.75 2.66 28.58
CA SER A 511 20.26 3.99 28.26
C SER A 511 20.07 4.09 26.74
N LEU A 512 18.82 4.16 26.30
CA LEU A 512 18.43 4.21 24.90
C LEU A 512 18.22 5.68 24.49
N THR A 513 18.78 6.08 23.36
CA THR A 513 18.61 7.42 22.78
C THR A 513 18.26 7.26 21.30
N HIS A 514 17.13 7.84 20.90
CA HIS A 514 16.70 7.83 19.51
C HIS A 514 17.56 8.81 18.69
N LEU A 515 18.12 8.34 17.56
CA LEU A 515 19.09 9.11 16.77
C LEU A 515 18.44 10.02 15.73
N ASP A 516 17.19 9.74 15.36
CA ASP A 516 16.49 10.48 14.31
C ASP A 516 15.47 11.52 14.86
N MET A 517 15.15 11.45 16.16
CA MET A 517 14.15 12.30 16.85
C MET A 517 14.60 12.51 18.31
N ASP A 518 14.45 13.72 18.83
CA ASP A 518 14.80 14.05 20.21
C ASP A 518 13.68 13.61 21.16
N MET A 519 13.89 12.47 21.83
CA MET A 519 12.92 11.84 22.73
C MET A 519 13.42 11.70 24.17
N GLY A 520 14.56 12.34 24.50
CA GLY A 520 15.23 12.10 25.78
C GLY A 520 15.91 10.73 25.87
N ILE A 521 16.22 10.30 27.09
CA ILE A 521 16.92 9.05 27.38
C ILE A 521 15.94 8.10 28.08
N TYR A 522 15.70 6.95 27.46
CA TYR A 522 14.90 5.88 28.04
C TYR A 522 15.83 4.89 28.75
N GLU A 523 15.63 4.64 30.05
CA GLU A 523 16.48 3.77 30.85
C GLU A 523 15.81 2.44 31.19
N ILE A 524 16.44 1.35 30.79
CA ILE A 524 16.06 -0.01 31.17
C ILE A 524 17.01 -0.49 32.26
N THR A 525 16.47 -0.90 33.41
CA THR A 525 17.27 -1.54 34.46
C THR A 525 17.03 -3.04 34.45
N ILE A 526 18.04 -3.83 34.10
CA ILE A 526 17.94 -5.29 34.13
C ILE A 526 18.11 -5.77 35.57
N PRO A 527 17.15 -6.54 36.13
CA PRO A 527 17.25 -7.03 37.49
C PRO A 527 18.43 -7.98 37.67
N LYS A 528 19.02 -7.94 38.87
CA LYS A 528 20.13 -8.82 39.24
C LYS A 528 19.75 -10.29 39.08
N ASN A 529 20.63 -11.05 38.42
CA ASN A 529 20.49 -12.49 38.30
C ASN A 529 21.82 -13.19 38.64
N ASP A 530 21.80 -14.13 39.59
CA ASP A 530 22.99 -14.88 40.02
C ASP A 530 23.33 -16.06 39.07
N THR A 531 22.53 -16.29 38.02
CA THR A 531 22.74 -17.36 37.03
C THR A 531 23.61 -16.95 35.83
N GLY A 532 23.99 -15.67 35.73
CA GLY A 532 24.81 -15.14 34.64
C GLY A 532 24.04 -14.89 33.33
N VAL A 533 22.71 -14.93 33.37
CA VAL A 533 21.81 -14.57 32.25
C VAL A 533 21.07 -13.29 32.63
N TYR A 534 21.37 -12.19 31.94
CA TYR A 534 20.76 -10.90 32.22
C TYR A 534 19.79 -10.54 31.11
N GLU A 535 18.49 -10.53 31.43
CA GLU A 535 17.43 -10.27 30.47
C GLU A 535 16.33 -9.38 31.06
N ALA A 536 15.79 -8.50 30.22
CA ALA A 536 14.62 -7.69 30.51
C ALA A 536 13.69 -7.66 29.30
N GLU A 537 12.39 -7.69 29.54
CA GLU A 537 11.37 -7.45 28.53
C GLU A 537 10.96 -5.99 28.61
N GLU A 538 11.20 -5.24 27.53
CA GLU A 538 10.87 -3.82 27.49
C GLU A 538 10.35 -3.39 26.12
N TYR A 539 9.75 -2.22 26.09
CA TYR A 539 9.08 -1.67 24.92
C TYR A 539 9.97 -0.68 24.18
N ILE A 540 10.16 -0.88 22.88
CA ILE A 540 10.69 0.16 21.98
C ILE A 540 9.51 0.80 21.28
N SER A 541 9.27 2.05 21.60
CA SER A 541 8.07 2.78 21.22
C SER A 541 8.03 3.34 19.81
N MET A 542 9.21 3.63 19.26
CA MET A 542 9.35 4.27 17.96
C MET A 542 10.23 3.46 17.02
N PRO A 543 9.85 3.39 15.73
CA PRO A 543 10.72 2.85 14.69
C PRO A 543 11.84 3.86 14.41
N GLY A 544 13.08 3.39 14.40
CA GLY A 544 14.22 4.22 14.01
C GLY A 544 15.54 3.66 14.48
N ARG A 545 16.59 4.47 14.35
CA ARG A 545 17.91 4.14 14.89
C ARG A 545 18.01 4.56 16.35
N TRP A 546 18.54 3.68 17.17
CA TRP A 546 18.71 3.87 18.60
C TRP A 546 20.17 3.61 18.98
N ASN A 547 20.76 4.54 19.73
CA ASN A 547 21.99 4.26 20.46
C ASN A 547 21.61 3.68 21.84
N ILE A 548 22.18 2.52 22.17
CA ILE A 548 22.00 1.84 23.45
C ILE A 548 23.33 1.87 24.18
N LYS A 549 23.43 2.74 25.18
CA LYS A 549 24.56 2.72 26.11
C LYS A 549 24.31 1.69 27.20
N VAL A 550 25.15 0.67 27.26
CA VAL A 550 25.11 -0.38 28.28
C VAL A 550 26.10 -0.02 29.38
N HIS A 551 25.58 0.27 30.57
CA HIS A 551 26.33 0.53 31.78
C HIS A 551 26.24 -0.68 32.71
N LEU A 552 27.38 -1.29 33.03
CA LEU A 552 27.49 -2.42 33.95
C LEU A 552 28.21 -1.97 35.22
N LEU A 553 27.65 -2.31 36.39
CA LEU A 553 28.28 -2.08 37.69
C LEU A 553 28.59 -3.41 38.36
N THR A 554 29.86 -3.64 38.71
CA THR A 554 30.31 -4.85 39.42
C THR A 554 30.19 -4.70 40.95
N ARG A 555 30.26 -5.81 41.68
CA ARG A 555 30.36 -5.81 43.16
C ARG A 555 31.60 -5.10 43.70
N SER A 556 32.66 -4.99 42.92
CA SER A 556 33.86 -4.22 43.26
C SER A 556 33.70 -2.72 43.02
N LEU A 557 32.52 -2.29 42.53
CA LEU A 557 32.20 -0.91 42.13
C LEU A 557 32.99 -0.46 40.89
N ASP A 558 33.43 -1.39 40.06
CA ASP A 558 34.00 -1.08 38.75
C ASP A 558 32.86 -0.92 37.74
N SER A 559 32.97 0.08 36.86
CA SER A 559 32.02 0.34 35.79
C SER A 559 32.56 -0.08 34.44
N LEU A 560 31.74 -0.76 33.64
CA LEU A 560 32.03 -1.08 32.24
C LEU A 560 30.95 -0.47 31.37
N ASP A 561 31.36 0.38 30.43
CA ASP A 561 30.47 1.09 29.51
C ASP A 561 30.75 0.66 28.07
N THR A 562 29.70 0.40 27.30
CA THR A 562 29.79 0.22 25.85
C THR A 562 28.54 0.78 25.18
N GLU A 563 28.63 1.13 23.90
CA GLU A 563 27.50 1.67 23.14
C GLU A 563 27.21 0.79 21.94
N PHE A 564 25.94 0.52 21.67
CA PHE A 564 25.47 -0.26 20.51
C PHE A 564 24.51 0.59 19.68
N GLU A 565 24.53 0.45 18.36
CA GLU A 565 23.53 1.09 17.49
C GLU A 565 22.60 0.00 16.95
N ILE A 566 21.34 0.04 17.35
CA ILE A 566 20.30 -0.82 16.78
C ILE A 566 19.44 0.01 15.83
N ASP A 567 18.86 -0.64 14.83
CA ASP A 567 17.87 -0.04 13.96
C ASP A 567 16.60 -0.90 14.01
N THR A 568 15.55 -0.36 14.63
CA THR A 568 14.23 -0.99 14.67
C THR A 568 13.40 -0.66 13.42
N ALA A 569 13.94 0.22 12.56
CA ALA A 569 13.41 0.60 11.26
C ALA A 569 14.22 0.06 10.05
N ASN A 570 15.25 -0.77 10.23
CA ASN A 570 15.92 -1.51 9.17
C ASN A 570 16.80 -2.60 9.81
N PRO A 571 16.57 -3.90 9.55
CA PRO A 571 17.58 -4.92 9.84
C PRO A 571 18.89 -4.72 9.07
#